data_AF-A0A5R2N1L5-F1
#
_entry.id   AF-A0A5R2N1L5-F1
#
_cell.length_a   1.000
_cell.length_b   1.000
_cell.length_c   1.000
_cell.angle_alpha   90.00
_cell.angle_beta   90.00
_cell.angle_gamma   90.00
#
_symmetry.space_group_name_H-M   'P 1'
#
loop_
_entity.id
_entity.type
_entity.pdbx_description
1 polymer ?
#
loop_
_entity_poly.entity_id
_entity_poly.type
_entity_poly.pdbx_seq_one_letter_code
_entity_poly.pdbx_strand_id
1 'polypeptide(L)'
;EYWRGRDEAPALTIGITTLYSATATSFALCAMVLAWDGKLVLGHAPSNWAEELSLIVVIASMTGIGALSLALNQGRLARHHHRNALTDPLTGLLNRRALFDMHGHIPVGAFTAVVVFDLDNFKA
;
A
#
# COMPACT_ATOMS: atom_id res chain seq x y z
N GLU A 1 2.24 11.21 -6.66
CA GLU A 1 2.82 10.51 -5.49
C GLU A 1 2.94 8.99 -5.64
N TYR A 2 1.98 8.28 -6.25
CA TYR A 2 2.01 6.79 -6.31
C TYR A 2 3.27 6.18 -6.93
N TRP A 3 3.84 6.79 -7.97
CA TRP A 3 5.06 6.32 -8.63
C TRP A 3 6.33 6.40 -7.76
N ARG A 4 6.37 7.33 -6.79
CA ARG A 4 7.54 7.57 -5.93
C ARG A 4 7.54 6.68 -4.67
N GLY A 5 6.39 6.08 -4.33
CA GLY A 5 6.21 5.17 -3.19
C GLY A 5 6.04 3.70 -3.57
N ARG A 6 6.40 3.31 -4.80
CA ARG A 6 6.31 1.93 -5.32
C ARG A 6 7.01 0.91 -4.41
N ASP A 7 8.17 1.27 -3.88
CA ASP A 7 8.98 0.38 -3.06
C ASP A 7 8.42 0.21 -1.64
N GLU A 8 7.42 1.02 -1.25
CA GLU A 8 6.86 0.97 0.09
C GLU A 8 6.01 -0.29 0.33
N ALA A 9 5.32 -0.78 -0.71
CA ALA A 9 4.38 -1.91 -0.64
C ALA A 9 4.19 -2.57 -2.02
N PRO A 10 5.19 -3.33 -2.52
CA PRO A 10 5.16 -3.93 -3.85
C PRO A 10 4.02 -4.96 -3.99
N ALA A 11 3.77 -5.77 -2.96
CA ALA A 11 2.73 -6.80 -3.00
C ALA A 11 1.32 -6.21 -3.16
N LEU A 12 0.98 -5.16 -2.40
CA LEU A 12 -0.33 -4.50 -2.51
C LEU A 12 -0.50 -3.77 -3.85
N THR A 13 0.58 -3.16 -4.34
CA THR A 13 0.57 -2.48 -5.65
C THR A 13 0.33 -3.48 -6.79
N ILE A 14 1.03 -4.61 -6.76
CA ILE A 14 0.82 -5.72 -7.71
C ILE A 14 -0.63 -6.21 -7.63
N GLY A 15 -1.15 -6.44 -6.42
CA GLY A 15 -2.53 -6.89 -6.23
C GLY A 15 -3.56 -5.94 -6.87
N ILE A 16 -3.45 -4.63 -6.64
CA ILE A 16 -4.35 -3.64 -7.25
C ILE A 16 -4.22 -3.64 -8.77
N THR A 17 -3.00 -3.69 -9.30
CA THR A 17 -2.77 -3.77 -10.75
C THR A 17 -3.42 -5.02 -11.34
N THR A 18 -3.25 -6.18 -10.71
CA THR A 18 -3.86 -7.44 -11.15
C THR A 18 -5.39 -7.35 -11.18
N LEU A 19 -6.02 -6.75 -10.16
CA LEU A 19 -7.49 -6.60 -10.12
C LEU A 19 -8.00 -5.66 -11.22
N TYR A 20 -7.31 -4.54 -11.48
CA TYR A 20 -7.64 -3.65 -12.59
C TYR A 20 -7.47 -4.34 -13.95
N SER A 21 -6.38 -5.08 -14.14
CA SER A 21 -6.15 -5.85 -15.37
C SER A 21 -7.19 -6.95 -15.58
N ALA A 22 -7.57 -7.66 -14.52
CA ALA A 22 -8.63 -8.67 -14.59
C ALA A 22 -9.97 -8.04 -15.00
N THR A 23 -10.32 -6.90 -14.39
CA THR A 23 -11.54 -6.14 -14.74
C THR A 23 -11.52 -5.71 -16.21
N ALA A 24 -10.42 -5.11 -16.68
CA ALA A 24 -10.28 -4.65 -18.06
C ALA A 24 -10.37 -5.80 -19.06
N THR A 25 -9.72 -6.93 -18.77
CA THR A 25 -9.75 -8.13 -19.61
C THR A 25 -11.16 -8.69 -19.71
N SER A 26 -11.89 -8.71 -18.60
CA SER A 26 -13.27 -9.16 -18.57
C SER A 26 -14.20 -8.32 -19.44
N PHE A 27 -14.12 -6.98 -19.34
CA PHE A 27 -14.90 -6.09 -20.21
C PHE A 27 -14.51 -6.24 -21.68
N ALA A 28 -13.22 -6.41 -21.99
CA ALA A 28 -12.76 -6.63 -23.35
C ALA A 28 -13.34 -7.94 -23.94
N LEU A 29 -13.41 -9.02 -23.14
CA LEU A 29 -14.04 -10.28 -23.53
C LEU A 29 -15.54 -10.11 -23.80
N CYS A 30 -16.26 -9.40 -22.93
CA CYS A 30 -17.68 -9.08 -23.18
C CYS A 30 -17.88 -8.33 -24.50
N ALA A 31 -17.05 -7.32 -24.76
CA ALA A 31 -17.11 -6.54 -25.99
C ALA A 31 -16.82 -7.39 -27.23
N MET A 32 -15.84 -8.31 -27.16
CA MET A 32 -15.52 -9.24 -28.25
C MET A 32 -16.67 -10.20 -28.54
N VAL A 33 -17.29 -10.79 -27.52
CA VAL A 33 -18.43 -11.70 -27.70
C VAL A 33 -19.61 -10.97 -28.34
N LEU A 34 -19.90 -9.75 -27.88
CA LEU A 34 -20.98 -8.94 -28.47
C LEU A 34 -20.70 -8.56 -29.93
N ALA A 35 -19.44 -8.25 -30.26
CA ALA A 35 -19.04 -7.95 -31.63
C ALA A 35 -19.17 -9.18 -32.55
N TRP A 36 -18.85 -10.37 -32.05
CA TRP A 36 -18.99 -11.63 -32.80
C TRP A 36 -20.45 -12.01 -33.06
N ASP A 37 -21.33 -11.80 -32.08
CA ASP A 37 -22.76 -12.10 -32.22
C ASP A 37 -23.50 -11.15 -33.17
N GLY A 38 -22.89 -10.03 -33.57
CA GLY A 38 -23.40 -9.12 -34.61
C GLY A 38 -24.68 -8.37 -34.25
N LYS A 39 -25.19 -8.52 -33.02
CA LYS A 39 -26.41 -7.88 -32.53
C LYS A 39 -26.07 -6.62 -31.72
N LEU A 40 -25.90 -5.50 -32.41
CA LEU A 40 -25.72 -4.17 -31.81
C LEU A 40 -27.04 -3.53 -31.31
N VAL A 41 -28.10 -4.31 -31.15
CA VAL A 41 -29.41 -3.83 -30.72
C VAL A 41 -29.66 -4.30 -29.28
N LEU A 42 -29.62 -3.36 -28.32
CA LEU A 42 -30.00 -3.61 -26.92
C LEU A 42 -31.53 -3.70 -26.79
N GLY A 43 -32.12 -4.82 -27.20
CA GLY A 43 -33.55 -5.10 -26.95
C GLY A 43 -33.84 -5.66 -25.55
N HIS A 44 -32.81 -6.22 -24.91
CA HIS A 44 -32.83 -6.85 -23.59
C HIS A 44 -31.41 -6.81 -23.01
N ALA A 45 -31.29 -6.95 -21.68
CA ALA A 45 -29.98 -7.19 -21.07
C ALA A 45 -29.33 -8.42 -21.72
N PRO A 46 -28.08 -8.33 -22.18
CA PRO A 46 -27.42 -9.50 -22.72
C PRO A 46 -27.31 -10.58 -21.63
N SER A 47 -27.37 -11.84 -22.03
CA SER A 47 -27.37 -12.99 -21.12
C SER A 47 -26.44 -14.06 -21.67
N ASN A 48 -25.15 -13.79 -21.60
CA ASN A 48 -24.10 -14.69 -22.08
C ASN A 48 -23.08 -15.00 -20.98
N TRP A 49 -22.28 -16.04 -21.21
CA TRP A 49 -21.28 -16.50 -20.26
C TRP A 49 -20.22 -15.42 -19.94
N ALA A 50 -19.92 -14.54 -20.91
CA ALA A 50 -18.91 -13.48 -20.74
C ALA A 50 -19.40 -12.40 -19.77
N GLU A 51 -20.67 -12.04 -19.85
CA GLU A 51 -21.30 -11.07 -18.97
C GLU A 51 -21.46 -11.61 -17.55
N GLU A 52 -21.82 -12.87 -17.38
CA GLU A 52 -21.86 -13.54 -16.07
C GLU A 52 -20.47 -13.57 -15.41
N LEU A 53 -19.43 -13.93 -16.17
CA LEU A 53 -18.04 -13.87 -15.71
C LEU A 53 -17.64 -12.44 -15.35
N SER A 54 -18.04 -11.45 -16.15
CA SER A 54 -17.70 -10.06 -15.90
C SER A 54 -18.38 -9.48 -14.68
N LEU A 55 -19.61 -9.87 -14.39
CA LEU A 55 -20.28 -9.52 -13.15
C LEU A 55 -19.51 -10.04 -11.94
N ILE A 56 -19.12 -11.32 -11.95
CA ILE A 56 -18.35 -11.92 -10.85
C ILE A 56 -17.00 -11.22 -10.68
N VAL A 57 -16.26 -11.01 -11.78
CA VAL A 57 -14.94 -10.37 -11.76
C VAL A 57 -15.04 -8.93 -11.26
N VAL A 58 -16.02 -8.16 -11.72
CA VAL A 58 -16.20 -6.75 -11.30
C VAL A 58 -16.56 -6.65 -9.83
N ILE A 59 -17.48 -7.47 -9.35
CA ILE A 59 -17.88 -7.46 -7.92
C ILE A 59 -16.66 -7.79 -7.05
N ALA A 60 -15.94 -8.86 -7.36
CA ALA A 60 -14.73 -9.24 -6.61
C ALA A 60 -13.64 -8.16 -6.71
N SER A 61 -13.42 -7.60 -7.89
CA SER A 61 -12.37 -6.62 -8.14
C SER A 61 -12.65 -5.28 -7.48
N MET A 62 -13.89 -4.75 -7.53
CA MET A 62 -14.23 -3.49 -6.87
C MET A 62 -14.01 -3.57 -5.36
N THR A 63 -14.45 -4.68 -4.74
CA THR A 63 -14.20 -4.92 -3.31
C THR A 63 -12.72 -5.03 -3.01
N GLY A 64 -11.97 -5.83 -3.79
CA GLY A 64 -10.53 -6.01 -3.60
C GLY A 64 -9.72 -4.73 -3.79
N ILE A 65 -10.04 -3.94 -4.82
CA ILE A 65 -9.40 -2.65 -5.11
C ILE A 65 -9.64 -1.69 -3.95
N GLY A 66 -10.88 -1.59 -3.45
CA GLY A 66 -11.21 -0.74 -2.30
C GLY A 66 -10.44 -1.16 -1.05
N ALA A 67 -10.44 -2.45 -0.72
CA ALA A 67 -9.76 -2.99 0.45
C ALA A 67 -8.23 -2.78 0.38
N LEU A 68 -7.59 -3.10 -0.75
CA LEU A 68 -6.15 -2.93 -0.92
C LEU A 68 -5.75 -1.46 -0.93
N SER A 69 -6.56 -0.58 -1.54
CA SER A 69 -6.31 0.87 -1.54
C SER A 69 -6.36 1.44 -0.12
N LEU A 70 -7.33 1.00 0.67
CA LEU A 70 -7.42 1.40 2.08
C LEU A 70 -6.25 0.85 2.89
N ALA A 71 -5.88 -0.41 2.70
CA ALA A 71 -4.76 -1.04 3.38
C ALA A 71 -3.43 -0.32 3.08
N LEU A 72 -3.20 0.09 1.83
CA LEU A 72 -2.05 0.90 1.44
C LEU A 72 -2.04 2.25 2.16
N ASN A 73 -3.18 2.95 2.17
CA ASN A 73 -3.28 4.25 2.80
C ASN A 73 -3.04 4.17 4.32
N GLN A 74 -3.69 3.22 4.99
CA GLN A 74 -3.52 3.00 6.43
C GLN A 74 -2.10 2.56 6.77
N GLY A 75 -1.48 1.73 5.92
CA GLY A 75 -0.07 1.34 6.07
C GLY A 75 0.88 2.54 6.04
N ARG A 76 0.67 3.48 5.11
CA ARG A 76 1.48 4.72 5.04
C ARG A 76 1.30 5.58 6.29
N LEU A 77 0.06 5.77 6.72
CA LEU A 77 -0.24 6.58 7.90
C LEU A 77 0.36 5.97 9.17
N ALA A 78 0.23 4.66 9.34
CA ALA A 78 0.84 3.92 10.45
C ALA A 78 2.37 4.05 10.45
N ARG A 79 3.02 3.94 9.28
CA ARG A 79 4.48 4.08 9.16
C ARG A 79 4.95 5.51 9.45
N HIS A 80 4.17 6.50 9.04
CA HIS A 80 4.41 7.90 9.38
C HIS A 80 4.30 8.15 10.89
N HIS A 81 3.24 7.68 11.52
CA HIS A 81 3.07 7.79 12.98
C HIS A 81 4.16 7.04 13.74
N HIS A 82 4.54 5.85 13.28
CA HIS A 82 5.63 5.08 13.86
C HIS A 82 6.95 5.86 13.77
N ARG A 83 7.28 6.44 12.62
CA ARG A 83 8.48 7.27 12.46
C ARG A 83 8.45 8.47 13.40
N ASN A 84 7.36 9.23 13.43
CA ASN A 84 7.23 10.40 14.31
C ASN A 84 7.33 10.00 15.80
N ALA A 85 6.83 8.83 16.18
CA ALA A 85 6.93 8.32 17.54
C ALA A 85 8.34 7.86 17.94
N LEU A 86 9.24 7.64 16.97
CA LEU A 86 10.62 7.23 17.19
C LEU A 86 11.63 8.36 16.99
N THR A 87 11.24 9.48 16.39
CA THR A 87 12.13 10.60 16.10
C THR A 87 11.89 11.80 17.01
N ASP A 88 12.95 12.50 17.37
CA ASP A 88 12.88 13.83 17.98
C ASP A 88 12.53 14.89 16.93
N PRO A 89 11.50 15.73 17.14
CA PRO A 89 11.03 16.68 16.13
C PRO A 89 11.99 17.84 15.88
N LEU A 90 12.89 18.17 16.83
CA LEU A 90 13.81 19.29 16.69
C LEU A 90 15.01 18.93 15.81
N THR A 91 15.51 17.70 15.94
CA THR A 91 16.75 17.24 15.29
C THR A 91 16.53 16.20 14.19
N GLY A 92 15.38 15.53 14.18
CA GLY A 92 15.11 14.39 13.30
C GLY A 92 15.87 13.10 13.68
N LEU A 93 16.68 13.13 14.75
CA LEU A 93 17.38 11.97 15.28
C LEU A 93 16.40 11.04 16.01
N LEU A 94 16.85 9.84 16.34
CA LEU A 94 16.08 8.94 17.20
C LEU A 94 15.88 9.59 18.57
N ASN A 95 14.66 9.50 19.09
CA ASN A 95 14.38 9.93 20.45
C ASN A 95 14.93 8.91 21.47
N ARG A 96 14.97 9.32 22.74
CA ARG A 96 15.48 8.49 23.83
C ARG A 96 14.78 7.13 23.89
N ARG A 97 13.44 7.07 23.74
CA ARG A 97 12.68 5.82 23.79
C ARG A 97 13.13 4.87 22.68
N ALA A 98 13.22 5.36 21.45
CA ALA A 98 13.65 4.58 20.30
C ALA A 98 15.08 4.03 20.46
N LEU A 99 16.00 4.82 21.04
CA LEU A 99 17.35 4.37 21.33
C LEU A 99 17.35 3.15 22.28
N PHE A 100 16.58 3.21 23.36
CA PHE A 100 16.46 2.12 24.34
C PHE A 100 15.67 0.92 23.80
N ASP A 101 14.61 1.13 23.03
CA ASP A 101 13.84 0.04 22.42
C ASP A 101 14.72 -0.80 21.48
N MET A 102 15.60 -0.15 20.71
CA MET A 102 16.47 -0.85 19.75
C MET A 102 17.75 -1.43 20.37
N HIS A 103 18.34 -0.79 21.38
CA HIS A 103 19.66 -1.17 21.88
C HIS A 103 19.69 -1.50 23.39
N GLY A 104 18.62 -1.23 24.14
CA GLY A 104 18.60 -1.36 25.60
C GLY A 104 18.65 -2.80 26.10
N HIS A 105 18.33 -3.78 25.24
CA HIS A 105 18.45 -5.21 25.54
C HIS A 105 19.76 -5.83 25.06
N ILE A 106 20.58 -5.09 24.30
CA ILE A 106 21.84 -5.59 23.77
C ILE A 106 22.89 -5.49 24.89
N PRO A 107 23.53 -6.60 25.31
CA PRO A 107 24.59 -6.55 26.29
C PRO A 107 25.74 -5.66 25.79
N VAL A 108 26.17 -4.72 26.62
CA VAL A 108 27.35 -3.88 26.31
C VAL A 108 28.59 -4.75 26.51
N GLY A 109 29.16 -5.24 25.41
CA GLY A 109 30.35 -6.08 25.41
C GLY A 109 31.65 -5.28 25.50
N ALA A 110 32.78 -5.99 25.65
CA ALA A 110 34.12 -5.40 25.80
C ALA A 110 34.58 -4.52 24.62
N PHE A 111 33.89 -4.57 23.48
CA PHE A 111 34.20 -3.80 22.27
C PHE A 111 33.09 -2.80 21.87
N THR A 112 32.21 -2.44 22.81
CA THR A 112 31.16 -1.45 22.59
C THR A 112 31.56 -0.11 23.22
N ALA A 113 31.50 0.98 22.46
CA ALA A 113 31.71 2.34 22.95
C ALA A 113 30.40 3.14 22.91
N VAL A 114 30.18 3.97 23.92
CA VAL A 114 29.07 4.93 23.98
C VAL A 114 29.65 6.33 24.12
N VAL A 115 29.24 7.24 23.24
CA VAL A 115 29.67 8.64 23.26
C VAL A 115 28.45 9.51 23.53
N VAL A 116 28.57 10.43 24.49
CA VAL A 116 27.53 11.39 24.85
C VAL A 116 28.08 12.78 24.62
N PHE A 117 27.35 13.58 23.85
CA PHE A 117 27.66 15.00 23.63
C PHE A 117 26.73 15.83 24.49
N ASP A 118 27.30 16.81 25.19
CA ASP A 118 26.54 17.83 25.93
C ASP A 118 26.76 19.20 25.30
N LEU A 119 25.77 20.09 25.44
CA LEU A 119 25.84 21.46 24.93
C LEU A 119 26.24 22.41 26.05
N ASP A 120 27.48 22.89 26.01
CA ASP A 120 27.97 23.87 26.97
C ASP A 120 27.21 25.21 26.87
N ASN A 121 26.93 25.82 28.03
CA ASN A 121 26.26 27.13 28.15
C ASN A 121 24.87 27.22 27.50
N PHE A 122 24.12 26.11 27.36
CA PHE A 122 22.80 26.11 26.69
C PHE A 122 21.77 27.12 27.25
N LYS A 123 21.91 27.56 28.51
CA LYS A 123 20.98 28.48 29.19
C LYS A 123 21.53 29.88 29.47
N ALA A 124 22.80 30.15 29.16
CA ALA A 124 23.50 31.37 29.59
C ALA A 124 23.00 32.64 28.87
#